data_AF-A0A8T6HJT8-F1
#
_entry.id   AF-A0A8T6HJT8-F1
#
_cell.length_a   1.000
_cell.length_b   1.000
_cell.length_c   1.000
_cell.angle_alpha   90.00
_cell.angle_beta   90.00
_cell.angle_gamma   90.00
#
_symmetry.space_group_name_H-M   'P 1'
#
loop_
_entity.id
_entity.type
_entity.pdbx_description
1 polymer ?
#
loop_
_entity_poly.entity_id
_entity_poly.type
_entity_poly.pdbx_seq_one_letter_code
_entity_poly.pdbx_strand_id
1 'polypeptide(L)'
;MGRSLLASMDKVMDSIPQEDNAWHFSSFRQYAKQYNELADLVMKAIPEAGGMLLVYDLDKLPNFANTIGMEQHGLFQDVHGRLSMLCALVDSKAQPNVTDVEADNLRTFLAASVRSAVGSNKPESETEVQDVIEVLLIGRGQRKGIDYDRETGRVKISGKESIPDFILRPMSAALEVKLIDSRGDRSRVVDEINADIAAYSTRYAHLIFLVYDLGQISNQEEFVRDFELKGNVKVLIVKH
;
A
#
# COMPACT_ATOMS: atom_id res chain seq x y z
N MET A 1 3.19 -19.27 4.04
CA MET A 1 3.25 -20.11 5.26
C MET A 1 1.89 -20.19 5.96
N GLY A 2 1.29 -19.07 6.41
CA GLY A 2 -0.02 -19.09 7.10
C GLY A 2 -1.17 -19.75 6.33
N ARG A 3 -1.37 -19.42 5.04
CA ARG A 3 -2.40 -20.08 4.20
C ARG A 3 -2.19 -21.58 4.01
N SER A 4 -0.94 -22.03 3.94
CA SER A 4 -0.61 -23.46 3.85
C SER A 4 -0.97 -24.19 5.14
N LEU A 5 -0.77 -23.54 6.29
CA LEU A 5 -1.17 -24.05 7.59
C LEU A 5 -2.70 -24.12 7.70
N LEU A 6 -3.41 -23.07 7.26
CA LEU A 6 -4.86 -23.02 7.26
C LEU A 6 -5.47 -24.13 6.38
N ALA A 7 -4.97 -24.27 5.15
CA ALA A 7 -5.39 -25.34 4.24
C ALA A 7 -5.11 -26.75 4.78
N SER A 8 -4.08 -26.91 5.62
CA SER A 8 -3.82 -28.17 6.32
C SER A 8 -4.87 -28.44 7.41
N MET A 9 -5.31 -27.40 8.13
CA MET A 9 -6.37 -27.51 9.12
C MET A 9 -7.74 -27.77 8.47
N ASP A 10 -8.03 -27.11 7.35
CA ASP A 10 -9.27 -27.34 6.58
C ASP A 10 -9.41 -28.81 6.19
N LYS A 11 -8.34 -29.45 5.71
CA LYS A 11 -8.34 -30.89 5.41
C LYS A 11 -8.66 -31.77 6.61
N VAL A 12 -8.24 -31.38 7.81
CA VAL A 12 -8.58 -32.11 9.04
C VAL A 12 -10.05 -31.92 9.40
N MET A 13 -10.59 -30.70 9.26
CA MET A 13 -12.01 -30.43 9.50
C MET A 13 -12.94 -31.12 8.50
N ASP A 14 -12.55 -31.15 7.22
CA ASP A 14 -13.34 -31.73 6.13
C ASP A 14 -13.25 -33.25 6.08
N SER A 15 -12.23 -33.83 6.72
CA SER A 15 -12.11 -35.28 6.79
C SER A 15 -13.16 -35.86 7.75
N ILE A 16 -13.96 -36.80 7.24
CA ILE A 16 -14.95 -37.54 8.02
C ILE A 16 -14.21 -38.21 9.19
N PRO A 17 -14.57 -37.93 10.45
CA PRO A 17 -14.05 -38.70 11.57
C PRO A 17 -14.39 -40.17 11.31
N GLN A 18 -13.39 -41.05 11.20
CA GLN A 18 -13.67 -42.49 11.25
C GLN A 18 -14.46 -42.73 12.55
N GLU A 19 -15.52 -43.54 12.51
CA GLU A 19 -16.60 -43.61 13.53
C GLU A 19 -16.16 -43.85 14.99
N ASP A 20 -14.86 -43.96 15.29
CA ASP A 20 -14.29 -44.07 16.64
C ASP A 20 -12.99 -43.27 16.88
N ASN A 21 -12.61 -42.32 16.01
CA ASN A 21 -11.34 -41.60 16.18
C ASN A 21 -11.44 -40.41 17.14
N ALA A 22 -11.43 -40.68 18.44
CA ALA A 22 -11.36 -39.66 19.50
C ALA A 22 -10.13 -38.73 19.40
N TRP A 23 -9.14 -39.07 18.55
CA TRP A 23 -7.86 -38.37 18.40
C TRP A 23 -7.76 -37.54 17.11
N HIS A 24 -8.86 -37.41 16.37
CA HIS A 24 -8.91 -36.71 15.08
C HIS A 24 -8.38 -35.27 15.15
N PHE A 25 -8.62 -34.58 16.27
CA PHE A 25 -8.20 -33.20 16.51
C PHE A 25 -7.02 -33.07 17.48
N SER A 26 -6.32 -34.16 17.81
CA SER A 26 -5.21 -34.20 18.78
C SER A 26 -4.03 -33.28 18.45
N SER A 27 -3.93 -32.83 17.21
CA SER A 27 -2.88 -31.91 16.72
C SER A 27 -3.10 -30.44 17.08
N PHE A 28 -4.19 -30.07 17.77
CA PHE A 28 -4.53 -28.68 18.11
C PHE A 28 -3.35 -27.90 18.73
N ARG A 29 -2.56 -28.52 19.61
CA ARG A 29 -1.42 -27.86 20.27
C ARG A 29 -0.28 -27.53 19.31
N GLN A 30 -0.05 -28.39 18.30
CA GLN A 30 0.97 -28.14 17.28
C GLN A 30 0.56 -26.96 16.38
N TYR A 31 -0.71 -26.91 15.98
CA TYR A 31 -1.25 -25.77 15.23
C TYR A 31 -1.22 -24.48 16.06
N ALA A 32 -1.53 -24.54 17.37
CA ALA A 32 -1.46 -23.39 18.27
C ALA A 32 -0.04 -22.81 18.36
N LYS A 33 0.98 -23.69 18.43
CA LYS A 33 2.38 -23.27 18.40
C LYS A 33 2.74 -22.56 17.09
N GLN A 34 2.37 -23.14 15.95
CA GLN A 34 2.66 -22.55 14.63
C GLN A 34 1.89 -21.23 14.42
N TYR A 35 0.67 -21.13 14.94
CA TYR A 35 -0.08 -19.88 14.99
C TYR A 35 0.66 -18.81 15.81
N ASN A 36 1.15 -19.14 17.01
CA ASN A 36 1.90 -18.18 17.84
C ASN A 36 3.15 -17.66 17.13
N GLU A 37 3.89 -18.53 16.45
CA GLU A 37 5.07 -18.14 15.66
C GLU A 37 4.69 -17.15 14.54
N LEU A 38 3.58 -17.42 13.82
CA LEU A 38 3.08 -16.52 12.78
C LEU A 38 2.55 -15.20 13.36
N ALA A 39 1.84 -15.25 14.49
CA ALA A 39 1.29 -14.07 15.14
C ALA A 39 2.42 -13.15 15.62
N ASP A 40 3.50 -13.68 16.19
CA ASP A 40 4.68 -12.91 16.59
C ASP A 40 5.34 -12.20 15.39
N LEU A 41 5.51 -12.91 14.27
CA LEU A 41 6.02 -12.32 13.04
C LEU A 41 5.12 -11.18 12.52
N VAL A 42 3.80 -11.37 12.54
CA VAL A 42 2.84 -10.35 12.09
C VAL A 42 2.82 -9.16 13.04
N MET A 43 2.83 -9.37 14.36
CA MET A 43 2.86 -8.27 15.34
C MET A 43 4.15 -7.44 15.25
N LYS A 44 5.29 -8.07 14.89
CA LYS A 44 6.55 -7.35 14.62
C LYS A 44 6.47 -6.52 13.35
N ALA A 45 5.80 -7.02 12.30
CA ALA A 45 5.65 -6.33 11.02
C ALA A 45 4.54 -5.27 11.03
N ILE A 46 3.49 -5.47 11.83
CA ILE A 46 2.29 -4.64 11.91
C ILE A 46 1.97 -4.42 13.40
N PRO A 47 2.65 -3.46 14.07
CA PRO A 47 2.50 -3.26 15.52
C PRO A 47 1.06 -2.96 15.96
N GLU A 48 0.26 -2.28 15.13
CA GLU A 48 -1.15 -2.01 15.44
C GLU A 48 -2.03 -3.27 15.49
N ALA A 49 -1.55 -4.40 14.96
CA ALA A 49 -2.24 -5.69 15.01
C ALA A 49 -2.18 -6.36 16.40
N GLY A 50 -1.30 -5.89 17.31
CA GLY A 50 -1.07 -6.55 18.60
C GLY A 50 -2.31 -6.66 19.49
N GLY A 51 -3.26 -5.72 19.37
CA GLY A 51 -4.54 -5.81 20.09
C GLY A 51 -5.54 -6.79 19.48
N MET A 52 -5.34 -7.19 18.23
CA MET A 52 -6.25 -8.06 17.47
C MET A 52 -5.77 -9.52 17.43
N LEU A 53 -4.47 -9.76 17.61
CA LEU A 53 -3.86 -11.08 17.60
C LEU A 53 -3.52 -11.53 19.02
N LEU A 54 -4.23 -12.53 19.50
CA LEU A 54 -4.03 -13.11 20.83
C LEU A 54 -3.32 -14.46 20.71
N VAL A 55 -2.12 -14.55 21.27
CA VAL A 55 -1.32 -15.78 21.33
C VAL A 55 -1.73 -16.70 22.48
N TYR A 56 -1.51 -17.99 22.30
CA TYR A 56 -1.76 -18.98 23.33
C TYR A 56 -0.62 -19.06 24.35
N ASP A 57 -0.98 -19.25 25.62
CA ASP A 57 -0.05 -19.76 26.63
C ASP A 57 0.10 -21.28 26.45
N LEU A 58 1.17 -21.69 25.76
CA LEU A 58 1.40 -23.09 25.39
C LEU A 58 1.64 -24.00 26.60
N ASP A 59 2.03 -23.45 27.76
CA ASP A 59 2.24 -24.23 28.98
C ASP A 59 0.92 -24.53 29.69
N LYS A 60 -0.08 -23.64 29.53
CA LYS A 60 -1.44 -23.83 30.06
C LYS A 60 -2.36 -24.61 29.13
N LEU A 61 -1.99 -24.77 27.85
CA LEU A 61 -2.73 -25.61 26.91
C LEU A 61 -2.65 -27.08 27.33
N PRO A 62 -3.77 -27.78 27.48
CA PRO A 62 -3.76 -29.19 27.83
C PRO A 62 -3.08 -30.02 26.73
N ASN A 63 -2.54 -31.17 27.12
CA ASN A 63 -2.02 -32.15 26.17
C ASN A 63 -3.19 -32.96 25.59
N PHE A 64 -3.04 -33.52 24.39
CA PHE A 64 -4.06 -34.41 23.80
C PHE A 64 -4.44 -35.55 24.75
N ALA A 65 -3.46 -36.13 25.47
CA ALA A 65 -3.70 -37.20 26.43
C ALA A 65 -4.53 -36.79 27.66
N ASN A 66 -4.71 -35.47 27.88
CA ASN A 66 -5.45 -34.90 29.01
C ASN A 66 -6.77 -34.24 28.57
N THR A 67 -7.25 -34.51 27.35
CA THR A 67 -8.49 -33.93 26.81
C THR A 67 -9.39 -35.00 26.20
N ILE A 68 -10.69 -34.72 26.21
CA ILE A 68 -11.66 -35.53 25.45
C ILE A 68 -11.82 -34.99 24.03
N GLY A 69 -12.36 -35.81 23.11
CA GLY A 69 -12.49 -35.43 21.70
C GLY A 69 -13.25 -34.11 21.47
N MET A 70 -14.28 -33.81 22.29
CA MET A 70 -15.02 -32.54 22.21
C MET A 70 -14.15 -31.33 22.56
N GLU A 71 -13.29 -31.44 23.57
CA GLU A 71 -12.35 -30.38 23.96
C GLU A 71 -11.26 -30.21 22.89
N GLN A 72 -10.74 -31.31 22.34
CA GLN A 72 -9.78 -31.27 21.23
C GLN A 72 -10.38 -30.57 20.01
N HIS A 73 -11.62 -30.89 19.66
CA HIS A 73 -12.34 -30.25 18.56
C HIS A 73 -12.52 -28.74 18.81
N GLY A 74 -12.97 -28.34 20.00
CA GLY A 74 -13.14 -26.93 20.34
C GLY A 74 -11.83 -26.14 20.28
N LEU A 75 -10.74 -26.70 20.82
CA LEU A 75 -9.41 -26.08 20.75
C LEU A 75 -8.90 -25.99 19.31
N PHE A 76 -9.12 -27.03 18.52
CA PHE A 76 -8.74 -27.05 17.11
C PHE A 76 -9.49 -25.97 16.31
N GLN A 77 -10.80 -25.83 16.52
CA GLN A 77 -11.62 -24.80 15.88
C GLN A 77 -11.22 -23.39 16.31
N ASP A 78 -10.88 -23.17 17.58
CA ASP A 78 -10.38 -21.86 18.04
C ASP A 78 -9.05 -21.50 17.36
N VAL A 79 -8.11 -22.45 17.25
CA VAL A 79 -6.84 -22.23 16.54
C VAL A 79 -7.08 -21.94 15.06
N HIS A 80 -7.99 -22.68 14.42
CA HIS A 80 -8.38 -22.47 13.03
C HIS A 80 -8.96 -21.07 12.81
N GLY A 81 -9.89 -20.66 13.67
CA GLY A 81 -10.52 -19.34 13.61
C GLY A 81 -9.51 -18.21 13.76
N ARG A 82 -8.59 -18.32 14.72
CA ARG A 82 -7.53 -17.33 14.92
C ARG A 82 -6.56 -17.25 13.75
N LEU A 83 -6.17 -18.40 13.18
CA LEU A 83 -5.32 -18.45 11.99
C LEU A 83 -6.02 -17.84 10.77
N SER A 84 -7.32 -18.09 10.63
CA SER A 84 -8.16 -17.49 9.59
C SER A 84 -8.20 -15.96 9.74
N MET A 85 -8.43 -15.45 10.95
CA MET A 85 -8.41 -14.01 11.24
C MET A 85 -7.04 -13.38 10.95
N LEU A 86 -5.95 -14.05 11.33
CA LEU A 86 -4.59 -13.61 11.04
C LEU A 86 -4.36 -13.52 9.52
N CYS A 87 -4.77 -14.53 8.76
CA CYS A 87 -4.65 -14.51 7.30
C CYS A 87 -5.47 -13.37 6.69
N ALA A 88 -6.71 -13.18 7.14
CA ALA A 88 -7.57 -12.09 6.66
C ALA A 88 -6.98 -10.71 6.96
N LEU A 89 -6.38 -10.53 8.15
CA LEU A 89 -5.70 -9.29 8.50
C LEU A 89 -4.52 -9.01 7.58
N VAL A 90 -3.66 -10.00 7.36
CA VAL A 90 -2.51 -9.87 6.45
C VAL A 90 -2.99 -9.59 5.03
N ASP A 91 -4.03 -10.30 4.56
CA ASP A 91 -4.61 -10.10 3.24
C ASP A 91 -5.19 -8.70 3.07
N SER A 92 -5.87 -8.16 4.10
CA SER A 92 -6.41 -6.80 4.08
C SER A 92 -5.32 -5.72 3.98
N LYS A 93 -4.12 -6.01 4.49
CA LYS A 93 -2.95 -5.13 4.43
C LYS A 93 -2.13 -5.32 3.16
N ALA A 94 -2.24 -6.49 2.53
CA ALA A 94 -1.53 -6.83 1.29
C ALA A 94 -2.33 -6.47 0.02
N GLN A 95 -3.66 -6.36 0.11
CA GLN A 95 -4.49 -5.86 -0.99
C GLN A 95 -4.25 -4.34 -1.14
N PRO A 96 -4.06 -3.84 -2.38
CA PRO A 96 -4.13 -2.42 -2.63
C PRO A 96 -5.47 -1.91 -2.11
N ASN A 97 -5.45 -0.95 -1.20
CA ASN A 97 -6.68 -0.33 -0.77
C ASN A 97 -7.33 0.41 -1.97
N VAL A 98 -8.61 0.77 -1.88
CA VAL A 98 -9.32 1.45 -2.99
C VAL A 98 -8.55 2.70 -3.46
N THR A 99 -7.89 3.40 -2.53
CA THR A 99 -7.12 4.60 -2.85
C THR A 99 -5.84 4.33 -3.65
N ASP A 100 -5.19 3.17 -3.46
CA ASP A 100 -4.04 2.72 -4.25
C ASP A 100 -4.44 2.52 -5.72
N VAL A 101 -5.58 1.86 -5.94
CA VAL A 101 -6.14 1.59 -7.27
C VAL A 101 -6.52 2.89 -7.96
N GLU A 102 -7.14 3.83 -7.22
CA GLU A 102 -7.48 5.16 -7.74
C GLU A 102 -6.25 5.99 -8.12
N ALA A 103 -5.20 5.96 -7.30
CA ALA A 103 -3.94 6.62 -7.59
C ALA A 103 -3.27 6.03 -8.85
N ASP A 104 -3.28 4.71 -9.01
CA ASP A 104 -2.75 4.05 -10.21
C ASP A 104 -3.57 4.35 -11.47
N ASN A 105 -4.90 4.39 -11.34
CA ASN A 105 -5.79 4.78 -12.44
C ASN A 105 -5.54 6.23 -12.88
N LEU A 106 -5.34 7.15 -11.91
CA LEU A 106 -5.00 8.52 -12.22
C LEU A 106 -3.63 8.62 -12.90
N ARG A 107 -2.61 7.94 -12.38
CA ARG A 107 -1.27 7.89 -12.98
C ARG A 107 -1.33 7.42 -14.44
N THR A 108 -2.04 6.32 -14.68
CA THR A 108 -2.21 5.74 -16.03
C THR A 108 -2.93 6.71 -16.97
N PHE A 109 -3.97 7.39 -16.48
CA PHE A 109 -4.68 8.40 -17.24
C PHE A 109 -3.80 9.60 -17.61
N LEU A 110 -3.05 10.14 -16.64
CA LEU A 110 -2.14 11.27 -16.88
C LEU A 110 -1.03 10.88 -17.86
N ALA A 111 -0.46 9.67 -17.73
CA ALA A 111 0.54 9.14 -18.65
C ALA A 111 0.06 9.13 -20.11
N ALA A 112 -1.20 8.73 -20.31
CA ALA A 112 -1.80 8.64 -21.64
C ALA A 112 -2.25 10.01 -22.20
N SER A 113 -2.55 10.99 -21.34
CA SER A 113 -3.27 12.19 -21.75
C SER A 113 -2.42 13.45 -21.78
N VAL A 114 -1.46 13.60 -20.86
CA VAL A 114 -0.71 14.85 -20.67
C VAL A 114 0.11 15.21 -21.91
N ARG A 115 0.83 14.25 -22.53
CA ARG A 115 1.62 14.54 -23.74
C ARG A 115 0.76 15.10 -24.87
N SER A 116 -0.39 14.46 -25.11
CA SER A 116 -1.34 14.86 -26.16
C SER A 116 -1.94 16.25 -25.88
N ALA A 117 -2.31 16.51 -24.63
CA ALA A 117 -2.92 17.76 -24.22
C ALA A 117 -1.95 18.96 -24.25
N VAL A 118 -0.66 18.74 -23.94
CA VAL A 118 0.39 19.75 -24.14
C VAL A 118 0.59 20.07 -25.63
N GLY A 119 0.43 19.08 -26.51
CA GLY A 119 0.55 19.26 -27.96
C GLY A 119 1.97 19.58 -28.41
N SER A 120 2.12 20.18 -29.60
CA SER A 120 3.43 20.34 -30.24
C SER A 120 4.36 21.37 -29.60
N ASN A 121 3.83 22.29 -28.80
CA ASN A 121 4.63 23.33 -28.16
C ASN A 121 5.27 22.77 -26.89
N LYS A 122 6.58 22.97 -26.72
CA LYS A 122 7.27 22.59 -25.49
C LYS A 122 6.82 23.51 -24.36
N PRO A 123 6.42 22.95 -23.20
CA PRO A 123 6.12 23.79 -22.06
C PRO A 123 7.39 24.48 -21.58
N GLU A 124 7.26 25.74 -21.17
CA GLU A 124 8.38 26.55 -20.67
C GLU A 124 8.46 26.56 -19.13
N SER A 125 7.40 26.11 -18.46
CA SER A 125 7.31 26.08 -17.00
C SER A 125 6.48 24.89 -16.50
N GLU A 126 6.67 24.54 -15.22
CA GLU A 126 5.85 23.56 -14.52
C GLU A 126 4.37 23.99 -14.48
N THR A 127 4.11 25.28 -14.31
CA THR A 127 2.76 25.86 -14.30
C THR A 127 1.97 25.57 -15.57
N GLU A 128 2.61 25.60 -16.75
CA GLU A 128 1.93 25.24 -18.02
C GLU A 128 1.51 23.76 -18.04
N VAL A 129 2.33 22.88 -17.49
CA VAL A 129 1.99 21.45 -17.37
C VAL A 129 0.89 21.26 -16.32
N GLN A 130 0.93 21.99 -15.21
CA GLN A 130 -0.12 21.99 -14.20
C GLN A 130 -1.46 22.47 -14.76
N ASP A 131 -1.48 23.52 -15.58
CA ASP A 131 -2.71 24.03 -16.23
C ASP A 131 -3.34 22.94 -17.12
N VAL A 132 -2.52 22.23 -17.89
CA VAL A 132 -2.96 21.09 -18.69
C VAL A 132 -3.55 19.97 -17.81
N ILE A 133 -2.90 19.64 -16.69
CA ILE A 133 -3.41 18.64 -15.75
C ILE A 133 -4.75 19.08 -15.17
N GLU A 134 -4.90 20.33 -14.73
CA GLU A 134 -6.15 20.85 -14.17
C GLU A 134 -7.30 20.73 -15.19
N VAL A 135 -7.05 21.07 -16.45
CA VAL A 135 -8.01 20.89 -17.56
C VAL A 135 -8.37 19.41 -17.75
N LEU A 136 -7.40 18.49 -17.69
CA LEU A 136 -7.64 17.04 -17.81
C LEU A 136 -8.46 16.50 -16.64
N LEU A 137 -8.20 16.93 -15.40
CA LEU A 137 -8.97 16.55 -14.22
C LEU A 137 -10.42 17.03 -14.34
N ILE A 138 -10.64 18.28 -14.76
CA ILE A 138 -11.97 18.83 -15.03
C ILE A 138 -12.67 18.06 -16.14
N GLY A 139 -11.97 17.75 -17.24
CA GLY A 139 -12.49 16.96 -18.36
C GLY A 139 -12.91 15.55 -17.96
N ARG A 140 -12.31 14.99 -16.89
CA ARG A 140 -12.69 13.72 -16.28
C ARG A 140 -13.88 13.85 -15.31
N GLY A 141 -14.43 15.05 -15.12
CA GLY A 141 -15.55 15.33 -14.22
C GLY A 141 -15.14 15.59 -12.77
N GLN A 142 -13.85 15.77 -12.48
CA GLN A 142 -13.42 16.14 -11.13
C GLN A 142 -13.71 17.60 -10.82
N ARG A 143 -14.13 17.88 -9.59
CA ARG A 143 -14.52 19.21 -9.12
C ARG A 143 -13.51 19.76 -8.12
N LYS A 144 -13.07 20.99 -8.37
CA LYS A 144 -12.21 21.75 -7.45
C LYS A 144 -12.90 21.96 -6.09
N GLY A 145 -12.16 21.82 -5.00
CA GLY A 145 -12.67 21.89 -3.62
C GLY A 145 -13.37 20.64 -3.11
N ILE A 146 -13.63 19.64 -3.97
CA ILE A 146 -14.25 18.36 -3.60
C ILE A 146 -13.31 17.20 -3.91
N ASP A 147 -12.95 17.07 -5.18
CA ASP A 147 -12.16 15.94 -5.70
C ASP A 147 -10.67 16.31 -5.72
N TYR A 148 -10.35 17.56 -6.07
CA TYR A 148 -9.00 18.09 -5.98
C TYR A 148 -8.96 19.54 -5.54
N ASP A 149 -7.80 20.01 -5.09
CA ASP A 149 -7.46 21.43 -5.01
C ASP A 149 -6.08 21.67 -5.62
N ARG A 150 -5.82 22.90 -6.07
CA ARG A 150 -4.55 23.33 -6.62
C ARG A 150 -3.88 24.32 -5.68
N GLU A 151 -2.59 24.14 -5.41
CA GLU A 151 -1.75 25.04 -4.59
C GLU A 151 -2.38 25.38 -3.22
N THR A 152 -3.04 24.42 -2.58
CA THR A 152 -3.59 24.58 -1.23
C THR A 152 -3.12 23.45 -0.31
N GLY A 153 -3.40 23.56 0.99
CA GLY A 153 -3.10 22.52 1.97
C GLY A 153 -1.63 22.47 2.41
N ARG A 154 -1.15 23.60 2.94
CA ARG A 154 0.18 23.77 3.54
C ARG A 154 0.55 22.61 4.46
N VAL A 155 1.71 22.02 4.21
CA VAL A 155 2.35 21.04 5.09
C VAL A 155 3.49 21.74 5.82
N LYS A 156 3.47 21.68 7.16
CA LYS A 156 4.52 22.26 8.00
C LYS A 156 5.48 21.17 8.42
N ILE A 157 6.73 21.24 7.95
CA ILE A 157 7.81 20.40 8.44
C ILE A 157 9.00 21.26 8.82
N SER A 158 9.47 21.09 10.05
CA SER A 158 10.68 21.74 10.58
C SER A 158 10.71 23.26 10.36
N GLY A 159 9.54 23.92 10.45
CA GLY A 159 9.40 25.37 10.28
C GLY A 159 9.29 25.88 8.84
N LYS A 160 9.38 25.01 7.82
CA LYS A 160 9.10 25.34 6.42
C LYS A 160 7.67 24.93 6.06
N GLU A 161 6.98 25.80 5.31
CA GLU A 161 5.69 25.50 4.69
C GLU A 161 5.94 25.08 3.25
N SER A 162 5.53 23.86 2.89
CA SER A 162 5.49 23.37 1.50
C SER A 162 4.03 23.23 1.06
N ILE A 163 3.77 23.52 -0.21
CA ILE A 163 2.43 23.48 -0.80
C ILE A 163 2.51 22.57 -2.02
N PRO A 164 1.81 21.41 -2.03
CA PRO A 164 1.73 20.58 -3.22
C PRO A 164 1.04 21.31 -4.36
N ASP A 165 1.44 21.00 -5.59
CA ASP A 165 0.76 21.54 -6.79
C ASP A 165 -0.73 21.14 -6.80
N PHE A 166 -1.02 19.87 -6.50
CA PHE A 166 -2.38 19.36 -6.38
C PHE A 166 -2.56 18.48 -5.14
N ILE A 167 -3.73 18.61 -4.51
CA ILE A 167 -4.24 17.67 -3.51
C ILE A 167 -5.40 16.91 -4.12
N LEU A 168 -5.34 15.59 -4.08
CA LEU A 168 -6.37 14.69 -4.58
C LEU A 168 -7.05 14.02 -3.38
N ARG A 169 -8.17 14.61 -2.95
CA ARG A 169 -8.78 14.32 -1.64
C ARG A 169 -9.29 12.87 -1.49
N PRO A 170 -10.03 12.29 -2.47
CA PRO A 170 -10.60 10.95 -2.32
C PRO A 170 -9.55 9.86 -2.06
N MET A 171 -8.38 10.02 -2.67
CA MET A 171 -7.26 9.08 -2.56
C MET A 171 -6.21 9.49 -1.52
N SER A 172 -6.39 10.62 -0.81
CA SER A 172 -5.37 11.17 0.11
C SER A 172 -3.99 11.27 -0.55
N ALA A 173 -3.95 11.82 -1.78
CA ALA A 173 -2.71 11.95 -2.55
C ALA A 173 -2.29 13.41 -2.74
N ALA A 174 -0.98 13.63 -2.79
CA ALA A 174 -0.38 14.84 -3.33
C ALA A 174 0.20 14.54 -4.71
N LEU A 175 -0.08 15.41 -5.68
CA LEU A 175 0.50 15.37 -7.02
C LEU A 175 1.39 16.59 -7.20
N GLU A 176 2.64 16.35 -7.57
CA GLU A 176 3.65 17.37 -7.84
C GLU A 176 4.14 17.25 -9.29
N VAL A 177 4.33 18.39 -9.95
CA VAL A 177 4.75 18.48 -11.35
C VAL A 177 6.17 19.00 -11.42
N LYS A 178 7.02 18.31 -12.17
CA LYS A 178 8.40 18.72 -12.43
C LYS A 178 8.65 18.79 -13.92
N LEU A 179 9.33 19.84 -14.36
CA LEU A 179 9.79 19.99 -15.74
C LEU A 179 11.29 19.78 -15.76
N ILE A 180 11.78 18.91 -16.66
CA ILE A 180 13.21 18.73 -16.90
C ILE A 180 13.55 19.25 -18.29
N ASP A 181 14.37 20.30 -18.33
CA ASP A 181 14.91 20.88 -19.56
C ASP A 181 16.43 20.65 -19.74
N SER A 182 16.98 21.16 -20.84
CA SER A 182 18.38 21.00 -21.24
C SER A 182 19.47 21.53 -20.28
N ARG A 183 19.14 22.18 -19.15
CA ARG A 183 20.13 22.87 -18.28
C ARG A 183 20.32 22.20 -16.92
N GLY A 184 21.07 21.10 -16.85
CA GLY A 184 21.53 20.54 -15.56
C GLY A 184 20.39 20.17 -14.59
N ASP A 185 19.18 20.03 -15.13
CA ASP A 185 17.94 20.15 -14.36
C ASP A 185 17.58 18.86 -13.64
N ARG A 186 18.16 17.74 -14.08
CA ARG A 186 17.92 16.42 -13.50
C ARG A 186 18.30 16.34 -12.03
N SER A 187 19.48 16.84 -11.64
CA SER A 187 19.91 16.77 -10.23
C SER A 187 19.03 17.64 -9.35
N ARG A 188 18.70 18.85 -9.82
CA ARG A 188 17.78 19.76 -9.12
C ARG A 188 16.41 19.10 -8.91
N VAL A 189 15.83 18.52 -9.95
CA VAL A 189 14.53 17.85 -9.87
C VAL A 189 14.58 16.63 -8.94
N VAL A 190 15.67 15.85 -8.94
CA VAL A 190 15.84 14.75 -7.99
C VAL A 190 15.88 15.26 -6.55
N ASP A 191 16.60 16.35 -6.28
CA ASP A 191 16.69 16.96 -4.94
C ASP A 191 15.34 17.50 -4.47
N GLU A 192 14.61 18.17 -5.36
CA GLU A 192 13.25 18.67 -5.08
C GLU A 192 12.28 17.54 -4.80
N ILE A 193 12.21 16.51 -5.65
CA ILE A 193 11.36 15.33 -5.41
C ILE A 193 11.67 14.70 -4.05
N ASN A 194 12.95 14.57 -3.67
CA ASN A 194 13.31 14.02 -2.36
C ASN A 194 12.86 14.91 -1.19
N ALA A 195 12.97 16.23 -1.33
CA ALA A 195 12.47 17.17 -0.34
C ALA A 195 10.95 17.09 -0.21
N ASP A 196 10.22 17.00 -1.32
CA ASP A 196 8.77 16.88 -1.36
C ASP A 196 8.29 15.54 -0.80
N ILE A 197 9.02 14.44 -1.05
CA ILE A 197 8.74 13.15 -0.41
C ILE A 197 8.87 13.25 1.11
N ALA A 198 9.95 13.87 1.60
CA ALA A 198 10.11 14.07 3.04
C ALA A 198 9.01 14.98 3.61
N ALA A 199 8.56 15.96 2.83
CA ALA A 199 7.52 16.88 3.23
C ALA A 199 6.13 16.19 3.31
N TYR A 200 5.74 15.53 2.24
CA TYR A 200 4.36 15.14 2.02
C TYR A 200 4.02 13.75 2.58
N SER A 201 5.01 12.86 2.76
CA SER A 201 4.79 11.51 3.31
C SER A 201 4.24 11.48 4.74
N THR A 202 4.32 12.59 5.47
CA THR A 202 3.73 12.69 6.83
C THR A 202 2.22 12.90 6.80
N ARG A 203 1.66 13.36 5.67
CA ARG A 203 0.27 13.81 5.56
C ARG A 203 -0.54 13.02 4.52
N TYR A 204 0.08 12.60 3.43
CA TYR A 204 -0.60 11.96 2.31
C TYR A 204 -0.25 10.48 2.24
N ALA A 205 -1.26 9.66 1.97
CA ALA A 205 -1.09 8.23 1.78
C ALA A 205 -0.32 7.91 0.49
N HIS A 206 -0.47 8.76 -0.54
CA HIS A 206 0.19 8.60 -1.84
C HIS A 206 0.85 9.90 -2.30
N LEU A 207 2.03 9.77 -2.89
CA LEU A 207 2.73 10.87 -3.55
C LEU A 207 2.89 10.52 -5.03
N ILE A 208 2.40 11.38 -5.90
CA ILE A 208 2.50 11.21 -7.35
C ILE A 208 3.39 12.33 -7.88
N PHE A 209 4.47 11.96 -8.57
CA PHE A 209 5.34 12.93 -9.25
C PHE A 209 5.16 12.77 -10.75
N LEU A 210 4.72 13.83 -11.43
CA LEU A 210 4.70 13.88 -12.89
C LEU A 210 5.92 14.67 -13.36
N VAL A 211 6.88 13.96 -13.95
CA VAL A 211 8.08 14.53 -14.55
C VAL A 211 7.87 14.67 -16.05
N TYR A 212 7.70 15.90 -16.52
CA TYR A 212 7.66 16.20 -17.95
C TYR A 212 9.08 16.37 -18.47
N ASP A 213 9.53 15.47 -19.34
CA ASP A 213 10.90 15.37 -19.81
C ASP A 213 11.03 15.91 -21.25
N LEU A 214 11.83 16.97 -21.43
CA LEU A 214 12.13 17.55 -22.74
C LEU A 214 13.30 16.84 -23.47
N GLY A 215 13.70 15.65 -23.00
CA GLY A 215 14.64 14.75 -23.67
C GLY A 215 15.94 14.49 -22.90
N GLN A 216 15.97 14.72 -21.59
CA GLN A 216 17.14 14.54 -20.73
C GLN A 216 17.18 13.20 -20.01
N ILE A 217 16.05 12.53 -19.79
CA ILE A 217 16.04 11.22 -19.14
C ILE A 217 16.26 10.12 -20.18
N SER A 218 17.46 9.55 -20.19
CA SER A 218 17.80 8.39 -21.04
C SER A 218 17.21 7.09 -20.49
N ASN A 219 17.46 6.77 -19.22
CA ASN A 219 16.98 5.56 -18.55
C ASN A 219 15.82 5.89 -17.59
N GLN A 220 14.59 5.65 -18.03
CA GLN A 220 13.38 5.94 -17.24
C GLN A 220 13.23 4.98 -16.06
N GLU A 221 13.54 3.70 -16.25
CA GLU A 221 13.37 2.67 -15.22
C GLU A 221 14.24 2.95 -14.00
N GLU A 222 15.50 3.30 -14.24
CA GLU A 222 16.44 3.69 -13.18
C GLU A 222 15.96 4.94 -12.45
N PHE A 223 15.53 5.97 -13.19
CA PHE A 223 15.02 7.21 -12.59
C PHE A 223 13.81 6.95 -11.68
N VAL A 224 12.84 6.15 -12.14
CA VAL A 224 11.62 5.83 -11.37
C VAL A 224 11.95 4.97 -10.16
N ARG A 225 12.78 3.93 -10.33
CA ARG A 225 13.10 2.97 -9.27
C ARG A 225 13.71 3.62 -8.03
N ASP A 226 14.54 4.65 -8.21
CA ASP A 226 15.19 5.34 -7.10
C ASP A 226 14.20 6.03 -6.14
N PHE A 227 12.98 6.33 -6.61
CA PHE A 227 11.93 6.95 -5.79
C PHE A 227 10.88 5.94 -5.30
N GLU A 228 10.42 5.03 -6.16
CA GLU A 228 9.30 4.12 -5.84
C GLU A 228 9.66 3.08 -4.77
N LEU A 229 10.95 2.85 -4.48
CA LEU A 229 11.40 2.02 -3.34
C LEU A 229 10.87 2.51 -1.98
N LYS A 230 10.38 3.75 -1.89
CA LYS A 230 9.79 4.33 -0.68
C LYS A 230 8.31 3.95 -0.48
N GLY A 231 7.74 3.15 -1.38
CA GLY A 231 6.45 2.46 -1.23
C GLY A 231 5.22 3.31 -1.53
N ASN A 232 5.11 4.50 -0.93
CA ASN A 232 3.97 5.41 -1.14
C ASN A 232 4.18 6.40 -2.30
N VAL A 233 5.27 6.26 -3.04
CA VAL A 233 5.67 7.18 -4.11
C VAL A 233 5.44 6.51 -5.47
N LYS A 234 4.81 7.23 -6.38
CA LYS A 234 4.64 6.86 -7.78
C LYS A 234 5.25 7.94 -8.65
N VAL A 235 6.12 7.57 -9.58
CA VAL A 235 6.72 8.51 -10.53
C VAL A 235 6.23 8.21 -11.94
N LEU A 236 5.77 9.25 -12.64
CA LEU A 236 5.36 9.22 -14.03
C LEU A 236 6.29 10.12 -14.83
N ILE A 237 6.96 9.56 -15.84
CA ILE A 237 7.72 10.34 -16.82
C ILE A 237 6.88 10.51 -18.08
N VAL A 238 6.64 11.76 -18.48
CA VAL A 238 5.99 12.10 -19.75
C VAL A 238 7.02 12.74 -20.65
N LYS A 239 7.41 12.06 -21.73
CA LYS A 239 8.35 12.61 -22.70
C LYS A 239 7.65 13.51 -23.69
N HIS A 240 8.25 14.67 -23.97
CA HIS A 240 7.90 15.50 -25.12
C HIS A 240 8.34 14.82 -26.42
#